data_AF-M4RHG2-F1
#
_entry.id   AF-M4RHG2-F1
#
_cell.length_a   1.000
_cell.length_b   1.000
_cell.length_c   1.000
_cell.angle_alpha   90.00
_cell.angle_beta   90.00
_cell.angle_gamma   90.00
#
_symmetry.space_group_name_H-M   'P 1'
#
loop_
_entity.id
_entity.type
_entity.pdbx_description
1 polymer ?
#
loop_
_entity_poly.entity_id
_entity_poly.type
_entity_poly.pdbx_seq_one_letter_code
_entity_poly.pdbx_strand_id
1 'polypeptide(L)'
;MKLAPIFDPAARRPSPKPVRVDLRKVFLIGTAVWMAALIVCAMLLALHVPALKELVVCVAGVLVGIILLVWEHFDRWDYRRLGK
;
A
#
# COMPACT_ATOMS: atom_id res chain seq x y z
N MET A 1 -0.99 5.26 -38.51
CA MET A 1 -1.00 4.62 -37.17
C MET A 1 -0.71 3.14 -37.37
N LYS A 2 0.34 2.56 -36.76
CA LYS A 2 0.73 1.15 -36.98
C LYS A 2 -0.22 0.22 -36.21
N LEU A 3 -1.20 -0.36 -36.93
CA LEU A 3 -2.15 -1.38 -36.44
C LEU A 3 -1.50 -2.78 -36.27
N ALA A 4 -0.22 -2.91 -36.61
CA ALA A 4 0.55 -4.16 -36.53
C ALA A 4 0.41 -4.95 -35.21
N PRO A 5 0.30 -4.33 -34.01
CA PRO A 5 0.24 -5.10 -32.76
C PRO A 5 -1.07 -5.89 -32.55
N ILE A 6 -2.14 -5.56 -33.26
CA ILE A 6 -3.43 -6.27 -33.16
C ILE A 6 -3.41 -7.55 -34.00
N PHE A 7 -2.70 -7.54 -35.14
CA PHE A 7 -2.67 -8.63 -36.10
C PHE A 7 -1.44 -9.55 -35.95
N ASP A 8 -0.35 -9.05 -35.36
CA ASP A 8 0.87 -9.81 -35.11
C ASP A 8 1.32 -9.69 -33.63
N PRO A 9 1.07 -10.73 -32.81
CA PRO A 9 1.51 -10.77 -31.41
C PRO A 9 3.03 -10.67 -31.24
N ALA A 10 3.82 -11.07 -32.24
CA ALA A 10 5.28 -11.00 -32.19
C ALA A 10 5.80 -9.56 -32.40
N ALA A 11 4.99 -8.67 -32.99
CA ALA A 11 5.29 -7.25 -33.13
C ALA A 11 5.02 -6.43 -31.84
N ARG A 12 4.69 -7.09 -30.72
CA ARG A 12 4.43 -6.44 -29.44
C ARG A 12 5.70 -5.76 -28.92
N ARG A 13 5.57 -4.48 -28.54
CA ARG A 13 6.65 -3.76 -27.84
C ARG A 13 6.97 -4.47 -26.52
N PRO A 14 8.24 -4.48 -26.08
CA PRO A 14 8.59 -5.00 -24.76
C PRO A 14 7.75 -4.29 -23.68
N SER A 15 7.39 -5.04 -22.64
CA SER A 15 6.58 -4.48 -21.55
C SER A 15 7.32 -3.28 -20.94
N PRO A 16 6.63 -2.15 -20.69
CA PRO A 16 7.27 -0.99 -20.10
C PRO A 16 7.86 -1.38 -18.75
N LYS A 17 9.02 -0.79 -18.42
CA LYS A 17 9.63 -1.01 -17.10
C LYS A 17 8.64 -0.53 -16.03
N PRO A 18 8.47 -1.28 -14.92
CA PRO A 18 7.62 -0.85 -13.82
C PRO A 18 8.02 0.55 -13.35
N VAL A 19 7.04 1.42 -13.19
CA VAL A 19 7.29 2.77 -12.64
C VAL A 19 7.73 2.61 -11.20
N ARG A 20 8.88 3.19 -10.87
CA ARG A 20 9.46 3.15 -9.53
C ARG A 20 8.79 4.20 -8.66
N VAL A 21 7.59 3.90 -8.18
CA VAL A 21 6.91 4.69 -7.16
C VAL A 21 7.44 4.34 -5.77
N ASP A 22 7.58 5.33 -4.89
CA ASP A 22 8.07 5.12 -3.52
C ASP A 22 6.92 4.63 -2.63
N LEU A 23 6.64 3.32 -2.73
CA LEU A 23 5.56 2.65 -1.99
C LEU A 23 5.68 2.85 -0.48
N ARG A 24 6.91 2.93 0.05
CA ARG A 24 7.17 3.23 1.45
C ARG A 24 6.46 4.48 1.93
N LYS A 25 6.60 5.57 1.17
CA LYS A 25 6.03 6.87 1.53
C LYS A 25 4.51 6.80 1.52
N VAL A 26 3.94 6.15 0.51
CA VAL A 26 2.49 5.99 0.38
C VAL A 26 1.92 5.17 1.55
N PHE A 27 2.52 4.02 1.84
CA PHE A 27 2.09 3.17 2.96
C PHE A 27 2.30 3.82 4.32
N LEU A 28 3.40 4.57 4.50
CA LEU A 28 3.67 5.27 5.75
C LEU A 28 2.66 6.39 6.01
N ILE A 29 2.36 7.19 4.99
CA ILE A 29 1.33 8.25 5.10
C ILE A 29 -0.04 7.62 5.37
N GLY A 30 -0.42 6.58 4.62
CA GLY A 30 -1.70 5.89 4.83
C GLY A 30 -1.82 5.30 6.23
N THR A 31 -0.76 4.64 6.73
CA THR A 31 -0.72 4.07 8.08
C THR A 31 -0.79 5.16 9.16
N ALA A 32 -0.12 6.29 8.96
CA ALA A 32 -0.19 7.43 9.88
C ALA A 32 -1.60 8.02 9.98
N VAL A 33 -2.31 8.12 8.84
CA VAL A 33 -3.71 8.56 8.81
C VAL A 33 -4.62 7.57 9.56
N TRP A 34 -4.44 6.27 9.35
CA TRP A 34 -5.18 5.25 10.09
C TRP A 34 -4.90 5.29 11.60
N MET A 35 -3.64 5.51 11.99
CA MET A 35 -3.25 5.69 13.40
C MET A 35 -3.93 6.91 14.02
N ALA A 36 -3.98 8.03 13.31
CA ALA A 36 -4.69 9.23 13.79
C ALA A 36 -6.19 8.96 13.98
N ALA A 37 -6.83 8.30 13.01
CA ALA A 37 -8.23 7.91 13.10
C ALA A 37 -8.49 6.94 14.28
N LEU A 38 -7.56 5.99 14.51
CA LEU A 38 -7.63 5.07 15.64
C LEU A 38 -7.60 5.81 16.98
N ILE A 39 -6.70 6.79 17.14
CA ILE A 39 -6.60 7.63 18.34
C ILE A 39 -7.92 8.37 18.57
N VAL A 40 -8.50 8.97 17.53
CA VAL A 40 -9.79 9.66 17.63
C VAL A 40 -10.91 8.71 18.07
N CYS A 41 -11.00 7.51 17.47
CA CYS A 41 -12.01 6.52 17.86
C CYS A 41 -11.84 6.05 19.30
N ALA A 42 -10.59 5.88 19.76
CA ALA A 42 -10.31 5.52 21.15
C ALA A 42 -10.73 6.64 22.13
N MET A 43 -10.50 7.91 21.76
CA MET A 43 -10.96 9.06 22.55
C MET A 43 -12.49 9.11 22.63
N LEU A 44 -13.20 8.87 21.52
CA LEU A 44 -14.67 8.82 21.51
C LEU A 44 -15.21 7.75 22.49
N LEU A 45 -14.60 6.57 22.49
CA LEU A 45 -14.97 5.51 23.45
C LEU A 45 -14.69 5.91 24.90
N ALA A 46 -13.57 6.59 25.17
CA ALA A 46 -13.27 7.11 26.51
C ALA A 46 -14.32 8.14 26.97
N LEU A 47 -14.89 8.90 26.04
CA LEU A 47 -16.00 9.84 26.26
C LEU A 47 -17.38 9.16 26.27
N HIS A 48 -17.43 7.82 26.30
CA HIS A 48 -18.66 7.02 26.30
C HIS A 48 -19.53 7.20 25.04
N VAL A 49 -18.94 7.65 23.93
CA VAL A 49 -19.57 7.67 22.61
C VAL A 49 -19.41 6.29 21.97
N PRO A 50 -20.49 5.65 21.48
CA PRO A 50 -20.40 4.31 20.90
C PRO A 50 -19.65 4.35 19.56
N ALA A 51 -18.37 3.99 19.58
CA ALA A 51 -17.48 3.99 18.40
C ALA A 51 -16.67 2.68 18.27
N LEU A 52 -17.16 1.57 18.84
CA LEU A 52 -16.42 0.29 18.88
C LEU A 52 -16.18 -0.27 17.49
N LYS A 53 -17.17 -0.16 16.59
CA LYS A 53 -17.07 -0.67 15.23
C LYS A 53 -16.02 0.11 14.44
N GLU A 54 -16.05 1.43 14.56
CA GLU A 54 -15.12 2.37 13.95
C GLU A 54 -13.70 2.13 14.46
N LEU A 55 -13.54 1.91 15.77
CA LEU A 55 -12.26 1.52 16.37
C LEU A 55 -11.71 0.24 15.74
N VAL A 56 -12.52 -0.82 15.64
CA VAL A 56 -12.11 -2.11 15.05
C VAL A 56 -11.66 -1.94 13.60
N VAL A 57 -12.39 -1.14 12.81
CA VAL A 57 -12.01 -0.83 11.42
C VAL A 57 -10.68 -0.08 11.39
N CYS A 58 -10.46 0.90 12.28
CA CYS A 58 -9.20 1.62 12.34
C CYS A 58 -8.03 0.72 12.74
N VAL A 59 -8.23 -0.20 13.71
CA VAL A 59 -7.23 -1.20 14.07
C VAL A 59 -6.86 -2.06 12.87
N ALA A 60 -7.86 -2.55 12.12
CA ALA A 60 -7.62 -3.33 10.91
C ALA A 60 -6.83 -2.54 9.86
N GLY A 61 -7.17 -1.26 9.65
CA GLY A 61 -6.45 -0.36 8.74
C GLY A 61 -4.98 -0.17 9.13
N VAL A 62 -4.70 0.03 10.42
CA VAL A 62 -3.32 0.12 10.94
C VAL A 62 -2.57 -1.20 10.73
N LEU A 63 -3.18 -2.34 11.06
CA LEU A 63 -2.55 -3.65 10.89
C LEU A 63 -2.21 -3.93 9.43
N VAL A 64 -3.14 -3.67 8.51
CA VAL A 64 -2.89 -3.82 7.06
C VAL A 64 -1.76 -2.89 6.61
N GLY A 65 -1.74 -1.63 7.07
CA GLY A 65 -0.68 -0.68 6.77
C GLY A 65 0.70 -1.16 7.24
N ILE A 66 0.80 -1.69 8.46
CA ILE A 66 2.04 -2.27 9.01
C ILE A 66 2.49 -3.48 8.18
N ILE A 67 1.57 -4.40 7.84
CA ILE A 67 1.89 -5.58 7.02
C ILE A 67 2.45 -5.16 5.66
N LEU A 68 1.84 -4.15 5.01
CA LEU A 68 2.31 -3.63 3.72
C LEU A 68 3.67 -2.94 3.82
N LEU A 69 3.95 -2.23 4.91
CA LEU A 69 5.27 -1.65 5.17
C LEU A 69 6.35 -2.71 5.38
N VAL A 70 6.02 -3.77 6.14
CA VAL A 70 6.91 -4.91 6.35
C VAL A 70 7.20 -5.61 5.01
N TRP A 71 6.16 -5.84 4.21
CA TRP A 71 6.30 -6.40 2.87
C TRP A 71 7.19 -5.52 1.98
N GLU A 72 6.96 -4.21 1.91
CA GLU A 72 7.79 -3.28 1.13
C GLU A 72 9.25 -3.26 1.58
N HIS A 73 9.49 -3.39 2.89
CA HIS A 73 10.84 -3.49 3.43
C HIS A 73 11.57 -4.75 2.92
N PHE A 74 10.88 -5.90 2.91
CA PHE A 74 11.43 -7.16 2.42
C PHE A 74 11.61 -7.17 0.90
N ASP A 75 10.60 -6.72 0.14
CA ASP A 75 10.64 -6.62 -1.32
C ASP A 75 11.82 -5.75 -1.79
N ARG A 76 12.05 -4.61 -1.12
CA ARG A 76 13.20 -3.73 -1.37
C ARG A 76 14.54 -4.38 -1.03
N TRP A 77 14.58 -5.27 -0.05
CA TRP A 77 15.77 -6.03 0.28
C TRP A 77 16.09 -7.05 -0.80
N ASP A 78 15.07 -7.69 -1.38
CA ASP A 78 15.24 -8.72 -2.40
C ASP A 78 15.75 -8.15 -3.73
N TYR A 79 15.29 -6.96 -4.14
CA TYR A 79 15.88 -6.24 -5.29
C TYR A 79 17.38 -5.99 -5.14
N ARG A 80 17.88 -5.77 -3.92
CA ARG A 80 19.32 -5.58 -3.69
C ARG A 80 20.09 -6.90 -3.77
N ARG A 81 19.44 -8.03 -3.53
CA ARG A 81 20.03 -9.38 -3.63
C ARG A 81 20.05 -9.87 -5.07
N LEU A 82 18.99 -9.61 -5.84
CA LEU A 82 18.84 -9.99 -7.25
C LEU A 82 19.61 -9.07 -8.23
N GLY A 83 20.18 -7.97 -7.74
CA GLY A 83 21.03 -7.05 -8.52
C GLY A 83 22.51 -7.44 -8.57
N LYS A 84 22.88 -8.64 -8.10
CA LYS A 84 24.14 -9.33 -8.40
C LYS A 84 23.85 -10.41 -9.43
#